data_AF-A0A7C5RXV7-F1
#
_entry.id   AF-A0A7C5RXV7-F1
#
_cell.length_a   1.000
_cell.length_b   1.000
_cell.length_c   1.000
_cell.angle_alpha   90.00
_cell.angle_beta   90.00
_cell.angle_gamma   90.00
#
_symmetry.space_group_name_H-M   'P 1'
#
loop_
_entity.id
_entity.type
_entity.pdbx_description
1 polymer ?
#
loop_
_entity_poly.entity_id
_entity_poly.type
_entity_poly.pdbx_seq_one_letter_code
_entity_poly.pdbx_strand_id
1 'polypeptide(L)'
;MDKKEIVNLFMNKGLLLTPSALSFLEEKSNDIIELLSEKKYEKDILTEADFRLPSIIILKNITQIPREITTEDFISYYTDKYEKMKAIITERIKKDFISLNKIDNFRNEVYVIGIVKEIKQKDDKTIVEIEDLTTSVPIIFEEKVECELDDVIAVHAVSAKNIMFGKKIIYPDVPIRQPTKGFGSACFISDLHLDEAPIKDFLVFVDWFNQQKIDYLFVAGDIGDLKAFEEAVKNIHTKTFVIPGNADDKEYPGLPLEFSSKNIVSLSNPSIIEVNGIKVLIIHDKNDVMTMLKKRHLGKPTRIFSKDYLVLDIVPDIVHYGHTHEPFVTNHKAVTFVNSGSLLSSFKPVVINFENRNVEQINFKAE
;
A
#
# COMPACT_ATOMS: atom_id res chain seq x y z
N MET A 1 -29.76 25.13 -1.60
CA MET A 1 -30.92 24.98 -0.69
C MET A 1 -30.48 25.38 0.69
N ASP A 2 -31.31 26.09 1.46
CA ASP A 2 -31.01 26.38 2.86
C ASP A 2 -31.28 25.15 3.77
N LYS A 3 -30.79 25.17 5.03
CA LYS A 3 -31.00 24.03 5.97
C LYS A 3 -32.47 23.64 6.14
N LYS A 4 -33.37 24.62 6.15
CA LYS A 4 -34.80 24.39 6.40
C LYS A 4 -35.44 23.70 5.21
N GLU A 5 -35.07 24.10 3.99
CA GLU A 5 -35.48 23.45 2.75
C GLU A 5 -34.99 22.01 2.69
N ILE A 6 -33.73 21.75 3.04
CA ILE A 6 -33.16 20.39 3.07
C ILE A 6 -33.93 19.52 4.07
N VAL A 7 -34.11 19.97 5.31
CA VAL A 7 -34.84 19.20 6.34
C VAL A 7 -36.27 18.90 5.90
N ASN A 8 -37.00 19.90 5.39
CA ASN A 8 -38.38 19.71 4.92
C ASN A 8 -38.46 18.67 3.80
N LEU A 9 -37.48 18.65 2.91
CA LEU A 9 -37.47 17.78 1.74
C LEU A 9 -37.27 16.30 2.14
N PHE A 10 -36.43 16.02 3.15
CA PHE A 10 -36.29 14.68 3.72
C PHE A 10 -37.48 14.30 4.62
N MET A 11 -37.99 15.22 5.44
CA MET A 11 -39.16 15.03 6.30
C MET A 11 -40.41 14.64 5.50
N ASN A 12 -40.63 15.26 4.34
CA ASN A 12 -41.75 14.95 3.45
C ASN A 12 -41.70 13.51 2.90
N LYS A 13 -40.52 12.88 2.91
CA LYS A 13 -40.33 11.47 2.56
C LYS A 13 -40.31 10.54 3.79
N GLY A 14 -40.57 11.07 4.99
CA GLY A 14 -40.51 10.31 6.25
C GLY A 14 -39.09 10.08 6.78
N LEU A 15 -38.09 10.83 6.30
CA LEU A 15 -36.68 10.66 6.64
C LEU A 15 -36.20 11.80 7.54
N LEU A 16 -35.47 11.44 8.60
CA LEU A 16 -34.80 12.35 9.52
C LEU A 16 -33.30 12.43 9.20
N LEU A 17 -32.70 13.59 9.42
CA LEU A 17 -31.26 13.81 9.23
C LEU A 17 -30.58 14.01 10.59
N THR A 18 -29.43 13.40 10.82
CA THR A 18 -28.55 13.81 11.92
C THR A 18 -27.98 15.21 11.67
N PRO A 19 -27.50 15.91 12.72
CA PRO A 19 -26.83 17.20 12.53
C PRO A 19 -25.63 17.13 11.59
N SER A 20 -24.86 16.03 11.59
CA SER A 20 -23.75 15.81 10.66
C SER A 20 -24.22 15.64 9.22
N ALA A 21 -25.30 14.87 9.00
CA ALA A 21 -25.90 14.70 7.67
C ALA A 21 -26.38 16.02 7.08
N LEU A 22 -27.06 16.84 7.89
CA LEU A 22 -27.57 18.13 7.45
C LEU A 22 -26.44 19.08 7.06
N SER A 23 -25.38 19.16 7.87
CA SER A 23 -24.21 19.98 7.56
C SER A 23 -23.49 19.51 6.28
N PHE A 24 -23.37 18.19 6.07
CA PHE A 24 -22.77 17.64 4.84
C PHE A 24 -23.59 18.00 3.58
N LEU A 25 -24.92 17.87 3.65
CA LEU A 25 -25.80 18.21 2.53
C LEU A 25 -25.80 19.70 2.22
N GLU A 26 -25.68 20.56 3.25
CA GLU A 26 -25.56 22.01 3.08
C GLU A 26 -24.33 22.38 2.24
N GLU A 27 -23.19 21.72 2.47
CA GLU A 27 -21.96 21.93 1.67
C GLU A 27 -22.08 21.42 0.22
N LYS A 28 -22.99 20.46 -0.02
CA LYS A 28 -23.20 19.78 -1.31
C LYS A 28 -24.49 20.22 -2.02
N SER A 29 -24.88 21.48 -1.84
CA SER A 29 -26.23 22.01 -2.14
C SER A 29 -26.79 21.76 -3.55
N ASN A 30 -25.95 21.42 -4.54
CA ASN A 30 -26.35 21.24 -5.93
C ASN A 30 -26.72 19.79 -6.29
N ASP A 31 -26.32 18.80 -5.48
CA ASP A 31 -26.45 17.37 -5.81
C ASP A 31 -27.54 16.66 -4.98
N ILE A 32 -28.24 17.39 -4.11
CA ILE A 32 -29.19 16.83 -3.13
C ILE A 32 -30.38 16.12 -3.80
N ILE A 33 -30.88 16.68 -4.90
CA ILE A 33 -32.04 16.12 -5.62
C ILE A 33 -31.66 14.79 -6.29
N GLU A 34 -30.45 14.68 -6.82
CA GLU A 34 -29.92 13.46 -7.44
C GLU A 34 -29.77 12.35 -6.39
N LEU A 35 -29.12 12.65 -5.25
CA LEU A 35 -28.95 11.73 -4.11
C LEU A 35 -30.28 11.12 -3.62
N LEU A 36 -31.36 11.89 -3.67
CA LEU A 36 -32.70 11.49 -3.24
C LEU A 36 -33.54 10.75 -4.27
N SER A 37 -33.14 10.81 -5.54
CA SER A 37 -33.79 10.10 -6.64
C SER A 37 -33.22 8.70 -6.83
N GLU A 38 -31.93 8.50 -6.52
CA GLU A 38 -31.21 7.26 -6.79
C GLU A 38 -31.29 6.23 -5.65
N LYS A 39 -31.48 6.66 -4.40
CA LYS A 39 -31.43 5.78 -3.23
C LYS A 39 -32.80 5.60 -2.56
N LYS A 40 -33.22 4.35 -2.40
CA LYS A 40 -34.22 3.98 -1.39
C LYS A 40 -33.52 3.81 -0.05
N TYR A 41 -33.95 4.55 0.95
CA TYR A 41 -33.43 4.44 2.30
C TYR A 41 -34.32 3.50 3.11
N GLU A 42 -33.73 2.45 3.68
CA GLU A 42 -34.44 1.46 4.52
C GLU A 42 -34.56 1.87 5.98
N LYS A 43 -33.98 3.01 6.35
CA LYS A 43 -33.96 3.54 7.72
C LYS A 43 -34.55 4.94 7.81
N ASP A 44 -35.14 5.24 8.96
CA ASP A 44 -35.81 6.53 9.20
C ASP A 44 -34.82 7.65 9.55
N ILE A 45 -33.63 7.32 10.07
CA ILE A 45 -32.60 8.30 10.46
C ILE A 45 -31.37 8.14 9.57
N LEU A 46 -31.10 9.16 8.77
CA LEU A 46 -29.96 9.25 7.88
C LEU A 46 -28.81 10.02 8.53
N THR A 47 -27.61 9.45 8.40
CA THR A 47 -26.33 10.01 8.80
C THR A 47 -25.59 10.51 7.56
N GLU A 48 -24.51 11.27 7.77
CA GLU A 48 -23.64 11.73 6.69
C GLU A 48 -23.20 10.60 5.74
N ALA A 49 -22.92 9.42 6.29
CA ALA A 49 -22.46 8.25 5.53
C ALA A 49 -23.45 7.82 4.43
N ASP A 50 -24.76 8.03 4.62
CA ASP A 50 -25.77 7.61 3.64
C ASP A 50 -25.73 8.43 2.34
N PHE A 51 -25.18 9.63 2.44
CA PHE A 51 -25.05 10.60 1.34
C PHE A 51 -23.70 10.52 0.63
N ARG A 52 -22.73 9.83 1.23
CA ARG A 52 -21.44 9.63 0.57
C ARG A 52 -21.61 8.62 -0.57
N LEU A 53 -21.15 9.00 -1.76
CA LEU A 53 -21.06 8.08 -2.90
C LEU A 53 -19.75 7.31 -2.80
N PRO A 54 -19.75 5.99 -3.13
CA PRO A 54 -18.52 5.22 -3.21
C PRO A 54 -17.48 5.93 -4.10
N SER A 55 -16.28 6.13 -3.56
CA SER A 55 -15.16 6.72 -4.29
C SER A 55 -14.04 5.70 -4.40
N ILE A 56 -13.64 5.39 -5.62
CA ILE A 56 -12.56 4.44 -5.91
C ILE A 56 -11.60 5.12 -6.88
N ILE A 57 -10.36 5.35 -6.44
CA ILE A 57 -9.31 5.97 -7.24
C ILE A 57 -8.10 5.04 -7.24
N ILE A 58 -7.73 4.55 -8.42
CA ILE A 58 -6.50 3.76 -8.57
C ILE A 58 -5.32 4.74 -8.62
N LEU A 59 -4.52 4.75 -7.57
CA LEU A 59 -3.36 5.64 -7.44
C LEU A 59 -2.11 5.03 -8.08
N LYS A 60 -1.97 3.70 -8.02
CA LYS A 60 -0.82 2.97 -8.54
C LYS A 60 -1.25 1.61 -9.08
N ASN A 61 -1.01 1.39 -10.36
CA ASN A 61 -1.28 0.14 -11.05
C ASN A 61 -0.36 0.01 -12.28
N ILE A 62 0.41 -1.07 -12.35
CA ILE A 62 1.40 -1.33 -13.39
C ILE A 62 0.78 -2.30 -14.39
N THR A 63 0.39 -1.80 -15.56
CA THR A 63 -0.36 -2.60 -16.54
C THR A 63 0.51 -3.14 -17.67
N GLN A 64 1.77 -2.75 -17.75
CA GLN A 64 2.68 -3.14 -18.84
C GLN A 64 4.10 -3.30 -18.32
N ILE A 65 4.78 -4.35 -18.79
CA ILE A 65 6.21 -4.57 -18.58
C ILE A 65 6.92 -4.34 -19.93
N PRO A 66 8.01 -3.54 -19.97
CA PRO A 66 8.80 -3.35 -21.17
C PRO A 66 9.33 -4.68 -21.72
N ARG A 67 9.26 -4.85 -23.05
CA ARG A 67 9.74 -6.09 -23.71
C ARG A 67 11.26 -6.12 -23.89
N GLU A 68 11.86 -4.96 -24.08
CA GLU A 68 13.30 -4.78 -24.27
C GLU A 68 13.79 -3.70 -23.29
N ILE A 69 15.02 -3.86 -22.81
CA ILE A 69 15.67 -2.96 -21.86
C ILE A 69 16.98 -2.52 -22.47
N THR A 70 17.19 -1.21 -22.55
CA THR A 70 18.43 -0.59 -23.02
C THR A 70 19.32 -0.16 -21.85
N THR A 71 20.58 0.20 -22.14
CA THR A 71 21.45 0.80 -21.12
C THR A 71 20.91 2.14 -20.64
N GLU A 72 20.27 2.90 -21.53
CA GLU A 72 19.61 4.17 -21.22
C GLU A 72 18.43 3.98 -20.24
N ASP A 73 17.68 2.88 -20.37
CA ASP A 73 16.61 2.54 -19.43
C ASP A 73 17.16 2.25 -18.03
N PHE A 74 18.30 1.57 -17.95
CA PHE A 74 18.97 1.30 -16.67
C PHE A 74 19.38 2.61 -15.96
N ILE A 75 20.03 3.52 -16.70
CA ILE A 75 20.42 4.83 -16.16
C ILE A 75 19.17 5.62 -15.73
N SER A 76 18.12 5.60 -16.54
CA SER A 76 16.86 6.31 -16.26
C SER A 76 16.15 5.76 -15.02
N TYR A 77 16.12 4.43 -14.86
CA TYR A 77 15.55 3.76 -13.69
C TYR A 77 16.21 4.21 -12.39
N TYR A 78 17.54 4.09 -12.30
CA TYR A 78 18.26 4.42 -11.08
C TYR A 78 18.30 5.92 -10.80
N THR A 79 18.30 6.76 -11.84
CA THR A 79 18.18 8.22 -11.70
C THR A 79 16.80 8.59 -11.14
N ASP A 80 15.72 8.03 -11.69
CA ASP A 80 14.35 8.27 -11.21
C ASP A 80 14.15 7.76 -9.78
N LYS A 81 14.69 6.56 -9.46
CA LYS A 81 14.73 6.02 -8.10
C LYS A 81 15.41 6.98 -7.13
N TYR A 82 16.62 7.44 -7.47
CA TYR A 82 17.40 8.35 -6.63
C TYR A 82 16.65 9.65 -6.36
N GLU A 83 16.12 10.31 -7.40
CA GLU A 83 15.46 11.60 -7.26
C GLU A 83 14.17 11.52 -6.44
N LYS A 84 13.33 10.49 -6.67
CA LYS A 84 12.12 10.26 -5.87
C LYS A 84 12.47 9.99 -4.41
N MET A 85 13.44 9.12 -4.15
CA MET A 85 13.86 8.78 -2.79
C MET A 85 14.51 9.98 -2.08
N LYS A 86 15.35 10.76 -2.78
CA LYS A 86 15.95 11.99 -2.28
C LYS A 86 14.88 13.01 -1.88
N ALA A 87 13.82 13.17 -2.68
CA ALA A 87 12.69 14.03 -2.33
C ALA A 87 12.02 13.59 -1.02
N ILE A 88 11.73 12.29 -0.87
CA ILE A 88 11.15 11.73 0.36
C ILE A 88 12.10 11.94 1.55
N ILE A 89 13.38 11.63 1.39
CA ILE A 89 14.40 11.73 2.44
C ILE A 89 14.55 13.18 2.92
N THR A 90 14.68 14.13 2.01
CA THR A 90 14.86 15.57 2.33
C THR A 90 13.60 16.17 2.94
N GLU A 91 12.41 15.68 2.56
CA GLU A 91 11.17 16.07 3.21
C GLU A 91 11.11 15.56 4.66
N ARG A 92 11.45 14.29 4.88
CA ARG A 92 11.33 13.58 6.17
C ARG A 92 12.44 13.91 7.17
N ILE A 93 13.66 14.13 6.68
CA ILE A 93 14.85 14.35 7.47
C ILE A 93 15.30 15.80 7.27
N LYS A 94 14.97 16.66 8.24
CA LYS A 94 15.33 18.09 8.19
C LYS A 94 16.80 18.30 8.55
N LYS A 95 17.69 18.03 7.59
CA LYS A 95 19.14 18.22 7.67
C LYS A 95 19.66 18.85 6.38
N ASP A 96 20.81 19.49 6.48
CA ASP A 96 21.50 20.09 5.34
C ASP A 96 22.31 19.00 4.62
N PHE A 97 21.72 18.46 3.55
CA PHE A 97 22.37 17.46 2.72
C PHE A 97 23.32 18.09 1.70
N ILE A 98 24.50 17.49 1.53
CA ILE A 98 25.48 17.87 0.51
C ILE A 98 25.64 16.76 -0.53
N SER A 99 25.99 17.14 -1.75
CA SER A 99 26.39 16.20 -2.81
C SER A 99 27.75 15.56 -2.48
N LEU A 100 27.97 14.33 -2.94
CA LEU A 100 29.18 13.58 -2.63
C LEU A 100 30.45 14.26 -3.17
N ASN A 101 30.38 14.94 -4.31
CA ASN A 101 31.53 15.70 -4.85
C ASN A 101 31.93 16.94 -4.03
N LYS A 102 31.12 17.37 -3.06
CA LYS A 102 31.39 18.52 -2.18
C LYS A 102 32.01 18.10 -0.85
N ILE A 103 32.25 16.81 -0.64
CA ILE A 103 32.90 16.32 0.57
C ILE A 103 34.30 16.95 0.65
N ASP A 104 34.54 17.64 1.75
CA ASP A 104 35.78 18.35 1.98
C ASP A 104 36.81 17.49 2.73
N ASN A 105 38.03 17.99 2.81
CA ASN A 105 39.11 17.35 3.57
C ASN A 105 39.08 17.72 5.07
N PHE A 106 38.18 18.61 5.46
CA PHE A 106 38.01 19.04 6.84
C PHE A 106 37.19 17.97 7.55
N ARG A 107 37.50 17.64 8.82
CA ARG A 107 36.79 16.60 9.58
C ARG A 107 35.42 17.09 10.04
N ASN A 108 34.57 17.47 9.09
CA ASN A 108 33.26 18.06 9.34
C ASN A 108 32.20 16.97 9.42
N GLU A 109 31.17 17.21 10.24
CA GLU A 109 29.97 16.38 10.18
C GLU A 109 29.17 16.72 8.93
N VAL A 110 28.79 15.69 8.19
CA VAL A 110 28.07 15.83 6.93
C VAL A 110 26.87 14.89 6.90
N TYR A 111 25.84 15.31 6.16
CA TYR A 111 24.71 14.48 5.78
C TYR A 111 24.71 14.34 4.26
N VAL A 112 24.67 13.10 3.78
CA VAL A 112 24.72 12.78 2.35
C VAL A 112 23.61 11.80 2.00
N ILE A 113 23.23 11.74 0.72
CA ILE A 113 22.26 10.78 0.19
C ILE A 113 22.89 10.10 -1.02
N GLY A 114 22.87 8.77 -1.03
CA GLY A 114 23.40 7.97 -2.14
C GLY A 114 22.70 6.62 -2.27
N ILE A 115 22.88 6.00 -3.43
CA ILE A 115 22.52 4.61 -3.72
C ILE A 115 23.66 3.72 -3.24
N VAL A 116 23.35 2.65 -2.52
CA VAL A 116 24.32 1.63 -2.12
C VAL A 116 24.75 0.82 -3.35
N LYS A 117 26.02 0.97 -3.72
CA LYS A 117 26.63 0.33 -4.89
C LYS A 117 27.36 -0.95 -4.52
N GLU A 118 28.03 -0.97 -3.37
CA GLU A 118 28.79 -2.12 -2.91
C GLU A 118 28.84 -2.18 -1.38
N ILE A 119 28.81 -3.38 -0.81
CA ILE A 119 28.95 -3.62 0.62
C ILE A 119 30.05 -4.65 0.84
N LYS A 120 31.09 -4.28 1.60
CA LYS A 120 32.21 -5.15 1.97
C LYS A 120 32.29 -5.29 3.49
N GLN A 121 32.20 -6.51 3.98
CA GLN A 121 32.48 -6.81 5.39
C GLN A 121 33.98 -7.06 5.59
N LYS A 122 34.60 -6.36 6.54
CA LYS A 122 36.00 -6.56 6.92
C LYS A 122 36.13 -6.56 8.44
N ASP A 123 36.33 -7.74 9.01
CA ASP A 123 36.31 -7.96 10.46
C ASP A 123 34.98 -7.45 11.04
N ASP A 124 35.04 -6.58 12.05
CA ASP A 124 33.86 -5.94 12.66
C ASP A 124 33.36 -4.72 11.88
N LYS A 125 34.10 -4.26 10.86
CA LYS A 125 33.78 -3.06 10.08
C LYS A 125 32.99 -3.40 8.83
N THR A 126 32.07 -2.51 8.45
CA THR A 126 31.40 -2.56 7.15
C THR A 126 31.81 -1.36 6.31
N ILE A 127 32.26 -1.62 5.09
CA ILE A 127 32.56 -0.60 4.09
C ILE A 127 31.41 -0.58 3.09
N VAL A 128 30.70 0.53 3.02
CA VAL A 128 29.59 0.75 2.09
C VAL A 128 30.01 1.79 1.07
N GLU A 129 30.10 1.40 -0.20
CA GLU A 129 30.27 2.36 -1.29
C GLU A 129 28.90 2.90 -1.71
N ILE A 130 28.73 4.22 -1.61
CA ILE A 130 27.53 4.89 -2.09
C ILE A 130 27.83 5.77 -3.30
N GLU A 131 26.83 5.93 -4.17
CA GLU A 131 26.90 6.75 -5.37
C GLU A 131 25.73 7.74 -5.44
N ASP A 132 26.00 8.96 -5.88
CA ASP A 132 24.98 9.93 -6.28
C ASP A 132 25.19 10.34 -7.74
N LEU A 133 24.41 11.31 -8.24
CA LEU A 133 24.55 11.80 -9.62
C LEU A 133 25.90 12.48 -9.92
N THR A 134 26.78 12.64 -8.93
CA THR A 134 28.05 13.36 -9.05
C THR A 134 29.26 12.43 -8.96
N THR A 135 29.31 11.52 -7.98
CA THR A 135 30.45 10.64 -7.75
C THR A 135 30.10 9.46 -6.83
N SER A 136 31.04 8.53 -6.65
CA SER A 136 30.95 7.42 -5.69
C SER A 136 31.96 7.61 -4.56
N VAL A 137 31.56 7.36 -3.32
CA VAL A 137 32.42 7.53 -2.14
C VAL A 137 32.26 6.35 -1.18
N PRO A 138 33.35 5.74 -0.70
CA PRO A 138 33.29 4.69 0.32
C PRO A 138 33.08 5.28 1.72
N ILE A 139 32.21 4.64 2.48
CA ILE A 139 31.90 4.95 3.88
C ILE A 139 32.31 3.77 4.75
N ILE A 140 33.11 4.02 5.77
CA ILE A 140 33.54 3.03 6.74
C ILE A 140 32.70 3.16 8.01
N PHE A 141 32.03 2.10 8.40
CA PHE A 141 31.34 1.95 9.68
C PHE A 141 32.16 1.05 10.61
N GLU A 142 32.21 1.40 11.90
CA GLU A 142 32.95 0.62 12.92
C GLU A 142 32.27 -0.68 13.30
N GLU A 143 30.98 -0.81 12.99
CA GLU A 143 30.13 -1.96 13.27
C GLU A 143 29.38 -2.41 12.02
N LYS A 144 28.72 -3.58 12.11
CA LYS A 144 27.82 -4.06 11.08
C LYS A 144 26.63 -3.13 10.93
N VAL A 145 26.34 -2.73 9.70
CA VAL A 145 25.18 -1.90 9.35
C VAL A 145 24.18 -2.67 8.51
N GLU A 146 22.91 -2.37 8.72
CA GLU A 146 21.80 -2.96 7.96
C GLU A 146 21.48 -2.09 6.73
N CYS A 147 21.90 -2.57 5.56
CA CYS A 147 21.55 -2.01 4.26
C CYS A 147 21.73 -3.07 3.17
N GLU A 148 21.09 -2.86 2.03
CA GLU A 148 21.16 -3.76 0.88
C GLU A 148 21.67 -3.01 -0.35
N LEU A 149 22.17 -3.76 -1.33
CA LEU A 149 22.50 -3.20 -2.64
C LEU A 149 21.26 -2.50 -3.22
N ASP A 150 21.50 -1.39 -3.92
CA ASP A 150 20.49 -0.55 -4.55
C ASP A 150 19.63 0.28 -3.58
N ASP A 151 19.80 0.17 -2.26
CA ASP A 151 19.09 1.03 -1.30
C ASP A 151 19.49 2.49 -1.49
N VAL A 152 18.52 3.41 -1.46
CA VAL A 152 18.81 4.85 -1.37
C VAL A 152 18.79 5.24 0.10
N ILE A 153 19.96 5.63 0.62
CA ILE A 153 20.15 5.89 2.04
C ILE A 153 20.60 7.31 2.31
N ALA A 154 20.12 7.89 3.42
CA ALA A 154 20.78 9.03 4.03
C ALA A 154 21.85 8.54 5.01
N VAL A 155 22.99 9.21 5.04
CA VAL A 155 24.09 8.87 5.95
C VAL A 155 24.53 10.09 6.72
N HIS A 156 24.60 9.96 8.05
CA HIS A 156 25.33 10.89 8.91
C HIS A 156 26.77 10.39 9.04
N ALA A 157 27.73 11.20 8.63
CA ALA A 157 29.14 10.82 8.60
C ALA A 157 30.05 11.97 8.99
N VAL A 158 31.33 11.65 9.18
CA VAL A 158 32.43 12.62 9.26
C VAL A 158 33.25 12.51 7.99
N SER A 159 33.42 13.62 7.27
CA SER A 159 34.27 13.68 6.07
C SER A 159 35.73 13.50 6.45
N ALA A 160 36.48 12.71 5.66
CA ALA A 160 37.89 12.47 5.91
C ALA A 160 38.64 12.11 4.63
N LYS A 161 39.03 13.11 3.84
CA LYS A 161 39.61 12.90 2.50
C LYS A 161 38.61 12.16 1.59
N ASN A 162 39.07 11.43 0.58
CA ASN A 162 38.24 10.69 -0.37
C ASN A 162 37.41 9.53 0.25
N ILE A 163 37.26 9.50 1.57
CA ILE A 163 36.47 8.51 2.33
C ILE A 163 35.62 9.23 3.38
N MET A 164 34.57 8.55 3.86
CA MET A 164 33.77 9.01 5.00
C MET A 164 33.81 7.99 6.14
N PHE A 165 33.72 8.47 7.37
CA PHE A 165 33.46 7.63 8.55
C PHE A 165 31.99 7.75 8.93
N GLY A 166 31.23 6.68 8.70
CA GLY A 166 29.80 6.64 8.90
C GLY A 166 29.45 6.53 10.39
N LYS A 167 28.59 7.43 10.87
CA LYS A 167 28.00 7.34 12.22
C LYS A 167 26.70 6.57 12.21
N LYS A 168 25.86 6.78 11.18
CA LYS A 168 24.53 6.17 11.10
C LYS A 168 23.97 6.19 9.68
N ILE A 169 23.39 5.08 9.27
CA ILE A 169 22.47 4.98 8.11
C ILE A 169 21.06 5.35 8.57
N ILE A 170 20.38 6.20 7.80
CA ILE A 170 19.05 6.72 8.11
C ILE A 170 18.12 6.48 6.92
N TYR A 171 17.01 5.78 7.18
CA TYR A 171 15.89 5.65 6.25
C TYR A 171 14.79 6.67 6.57
N PRO A 172 14.01 7.11 5.57
CA PRO A 172 13.00 8.17 5.75
C PRO A 172 11.81 7.77 6.63
N ASP A 173 11.47 6.48 6.66
CA ASP A 173 10.31 5.92 7.36
C ASP A 173 9.00 6.68 7.00
N VAL A 174 7.93 6.44 7.75
CA VAL A 174 6.67 7.19 7.64
C VAL A 174 6.55 8.24 8.75
N PRO A 175 5.84 9.36 8.48
CA PRO A 175 5.52 10.35 9.50
C PRO A 175 4.67 9.76 10.61
N ILE A 176 4.87 10.24 11.84
CA ILE A 176 3.92 10.02 12.92
C ILE A 176 2.68 10.85 12.58
N ARG A 177 1.52 10.19 12.48
CA ARG A 177 0.25 10.82 12.14
C ARG A 177 -0.90 10.12 12.86
N GLN A 178 -2.07 10.75 12.84
CA GLN A 178 -3.31 10.10 13.26
C GLN A 178 -3.84 9.19 12.15
N PRO A 179 -4.58 8.11 12.48
CA PRO A 179 -5.22 7.27 11.48
C PRO A 179 -6.17 8.07 10.59
N THR A 180 -5.98 7.96 9.28
CA THR A 180 -6.94 8.47 8.29
C THR A 180 -8.27 7.74 8.45
N LYS A 181 -9.36 8.50 8.50
CA LYS A 181 -10.73 7.99 8.59
C LYS A 181 -11.43 8.17 7.24
N GLY A 182 -12.18 7.16 6.85
CA GLY A 182 -12.99 7.13 5.64
C GLY A 182 -14.45 6.80 5.99
N PHE A 183 -15.14 6.10 5.10
CA PHE A 183 -16.49 5.58 5.35
C PHE A 183 -16.69 4.19 4.76
N GLY A 184 -17.57 3.41 5.38
CA GLY A 184 -17.78 2.01 5.04
C GLY A 184 -16.73 1.08 5.65
N SER A 185 -16.60 -0.11 5.09
CA SER A 185 -15.70 -1.17 5.56
C SER A 185 -15.19 -2.05 4.42
N ALA A 186 -14.10 -2.76 4.68
CA ALA A 186 -13.56 -3.73 3.73
C ALA A 186 -13.11 -5.00 4.45
N CYS A 187 -13.20 -6.13 3.74
CA CYS A 187 -12.62 -7.40 4.14
C CYS A 187 -11.34 -7.68 3.34
N PHE A 188 -10.31 -8.19 4.01
CA PHE A 188 -8.99 -8.47 3.47
C PHE A 188 -8.71 -9.96 3.61
N ILE A 189 -8.40 -10.61 2.48
CA ILE A 189 -8.04 -12.03 2.37
C ILE A 189 -6.84 -12.23 1.42
N SER A 190 -6.12 -13.34 1.52
CA SER A 190 -4.94 -13.67 0.70
C SER A 190 -4.73 -15.18 0.65
N ASP A 191 -3.81 -15.64 -0.21
CA ASP A 191 -3.27 -17.01 -0.22
C ASP A 191 -4.36 -18.09 -0.24
N LEU A 192 -5.23 -18.00 -1.25
CA LEU A 192 -6.39 -18.90 -1.40
C LEU A 192 -5.98 -20.28 -1.92
N HIS A 193 -5.03 -20.34 -2.85
CA HIS A 193 -4.53 -21.57 -3.47
C HIS A 193 -5.65 -22.53 -3.90
N LEU A 194 -6.65 -22.05 -4.64
CA LEU A 194 -7.86 -22.84 -4.98
C LEU A 194 -7.60 -24.04 -5.91
N ASP A 195 -6.38 -24.18 -6.42
CA ASP A 195 -5.88 -25.36 -7.11
C ASP A 195 -5.48 -26.50 -6.15
N GLU A 196 -5.21 -26.19 -4.88
CA GLU A 196 -4.85 -27.14 -3.82
C GLU A 196 -5.88 -27.18 -2.68
N ALA A 197 -6.39 -26.02 -2.28
CA ALA A 197 -7.34 -25.86 -1.18
C ALA A 197 -8.77 -26.30 -1.60
N PRO A 198 -9.57 -26.90 -0.69
CA PRO A 198 -10.93 -27.26 -1.01
C PRO A 198 -11.80 -26.02 -1.31
N ILE A 199 -12.37 -25.96 -2.52
CA ILE A 199 -13.26 -24.86 -2.92
C ILE A 199 -14.45 -24.66 -1.97
N LYS A 200 -14.91 -25.73 -1.29
CA LYS A 200 -15.99 -25.68 -0.29
C LYS A 200 -15.67 -24.70 0.83
N ASP A 201 -14.43 -24.66 1.32
CA ASP A 201 -14.04 -23.77 2.42
C ASP A 201 -14.09 -22.31 1.99
N PHE A 202 -13.70 -22.02 0.74
CA PHE A 202 -13.84 -20.69 0.17
C PHE A 202 -15.32 -20.30 -0.02
N LEU A 203 -16.18 -21.23 -0.45
CA LEU A 203 -17.61 -20.96 -0.59
C LEU A 203 -18.27 -20.66 0.77
N VAL A 204 -17.87 -21.33 1.85
CA VAL A 204 -18.33 -21.00 3.21
C VAL A 204 -17.98 -19.56 3.58
N PHE A 205 -16.77 -19.10 3.22
CA PHE A 205 -16.38 -17.71 3.39
C PHE A 205 -17.26 -16.76 2.55
N VAL A 206 -17.48 -17.06 1.27
CA VAL A 206 -18.30 -16.23 0.37
C VAL A 206 -19.73 -16.11 0.87
N ASP A 207 -20.33 -17.21 1.33
CA ASP A 207 -21.68 -17.24 1.90
C ASP A 207 -21.76 -16.38 3.16
N TRP A 208 -20.76 -16.46 4.05
CA TRP A 208 -20.67 -15.58 5.20
C TRP A 208 -20.53 -14.11 4.79
N PHE A 209 -19.63 -13.81 3.84
CA PHE A 209 -19.34 -12.45 3.39
C PHE A 209 -20.60 -11.79 2.81
N ASN A 210 -21.40 -12.52 2.02
CA ASN A 210 -22.65 -12.02 1.46
C ASN A 210 -23.75 -11.73 2.49
N GLN A 211 -23.66 -12.30 3.69
CA GLN A 211 -24.57 -11.98 4.80
C GLN A 211 -24.10 -10.78 5.60
N GLN A 212 -22.85 -10.33 5.42
CA GLN A 212 -22.31 -9.16 6.09
C GLN A 212 -22.59 -7.89 5.30
N LYS A 213 -22.68 -6.76 6.03
CA LYS A 213 -22.72 -5.43 5.43
C LYS A 213 -21.29 -4.90 5.27
N ILE A 214 -20.54 -5.45 4.32
CA ILE A 214 -19.15 -5.07 4.04
C ILE A 214 -19.05 -4.48 2.64
N ASP A 215 -18.44 -3.30 2.50
CA ASP A 215 -18.51 -2.53 1.26
C ASP A 215 -17.49 -2.95 0.21
N TYR A 216 -16.41 -3.66 0.56
CA TYR A 216 -15.40 -4.12 -0.41
C TYR A 216 -14.72 -5.41 0.01
N LEU A 217 -14.30 -6.21 -0.96
CA LEU A 217 -13.41 -7.35 -0.77
C LEU A 217 -12.04 -7.06 -1.39
N PHE A 218 -10.96 -7.32 -0.65
CA PHE A 218 -9.59 -7.20 -1.10
C PHE A 218 -8.90 -8.56 -1.04
N VAL A 219 -8.26 -8.96 -2.13
CA VAL A 219 -7.57 -10.25 -2.27
C VAL A 219 -6.10 -10.02 -2.64
N ALA A 220 -5.18 -10.37 -1.74
CA ALA A 220 -3.74 -10.20 -1.94
C ALA A 220 -3.08 -11.50 -2.40
N GLY A 221 -3.27 -11.85 -3.67
CA GLY A 221 -2.46 -12.85 -4.37
C GLY A 221 -2.65 -14.31 -3.96
N ASP A 222 -1.93 -15.16 -4.69
CA ASP A 222 -1.89 -16.62 -4.61
C ASP A 222 -3.31 -17.22 -4.65
N ILE A 223 -4.01 -16.90 -5.75
CA ILE A 223 -5.41 -17.31 -5.98
C ILE A 223 -5.48 -18.79 -6.37
N GLY A 224 -4.59 -19.25 -7.26
CA GLY A 224 -4.60 -20.61 -7.80
C GLY A 224 -5.58 -20.77 -8.97
N ASP A 225 -6.72 -21.42 -8.75
CA ASP A 225 -7.76 -21.58 -9.78
C ASP A 225 -8.58 -20.29 -9.99
N LEU A 226 -8.18 -19.50 -10.99
CA LEU A 226 -8.84 -18.23 -11.36
C LEU A 226 -10.31 -18.39 -11.77
N LYS A 227 -10.68 -19.51 -12.41
CA LYS A 227 -12.06 -19.73 -12.85
C LYS A 227 -12.96 -20.06 -11.68
N ALA A 228 -12.49 -20.91 -10.76
CA ALA A 228 -13.20 -21.23 -9.54
C ALA A 228 -13.37 -19.98 -8.66
N PHE A 229 -12.32 -19.17 -8.54
CA PHE A 229 -12.39 -17.87 -7.86
C PHE A 229 -13.45 -16.96 -8.47
N GLU A 230 -13.39 -16.74 -9.79
CA GLU A 230 -14.33 -15.88 -10.50
C GLU A 230 -15.78 -16.34 -10.33
N GLU A 231 -16.04 -17.64 -10.47
CA GLU A 231 -17.38 -18.22 -10.30
C GLU A 231 -17.93 -18.01 -8.89
N ALA A 232 -17.08 -18.12 -7.87
CA ALA A 232 -17.45 -17.92 -6.48
C ALA A 232 -17.73 -16.43 -6.16
N VAL A 233 -16.94 -15.49 -6.69
CA VAL A 233 -17.04 -14.06 -6.34
C VAL A 233 -17.89 -13.22 -7.30
N LYS A 234 -18.27 -13.74 -8.48
CA LYS A 234 -19.01 -12.95 -9.48
C LYS A 234 -20.35 -12.40 -8.99
N ASN A 235 -20.98 -13.10 -8.04
CA ASN A 235 -22.30 -12.74 -7.50
C ASN A 235 -22.21 -12.04 -6.13
N ILE A 236 -21.00 -11.72 -5.65
CA ILE A 236 -20.85 -10.94 -4.43
C ILE A 236 -21.48 -9.55 -4.62
N HIS A 237 -22.16 -9.07 -3.59
CA HIS A 237 -22.92 -7.82 -3.58
C HIS A 237 -22.08 -6.54 -3.73
N THR A 238 -20.75 -6.66 -3.80
CA THR A 238 -19.82 -5.55 -3.93
C THR A 238 -18.60 -5.89 -4.79
N LYS A 239 -17.81 -4.86 -5.13
CA LYS A 239 -16.57 -4.98 -5.89
C LYS A 239 -15.49 -5.71 -5.12
N THR A 240 -14.79 -6.57 -5.85
CA THR A 240 -13.61 -7.31 -5.38
C THR A 240 -12.37 -6.73 -6.04
N PHE A 241 -11.41 -6.26 -5.24
CA PHE A 241 -10.08 -5.85 -5.71
C PHE A 241 -9.12 -7.01 -5.52
N VAL A 242 -8.36 -7.32 -6.56
CA VAL A 242 -7.45 -8.47 -6.55
C VAL A 242 -6.13 -8.14 -7.22
N ILE A 243 -5.04 -8.66 -6.67
CA ILE A 243 -3.71 -8.65 -7.28
C ILE A 243 -3.24 -10.10 -7.49
N PRO A 244 -2.33 -10.37 -8.44
CA PRO A 244 -1.67 -11.68 -8.53
C PRO A 244 -0.71 -11.89 -7.35
N GLY A 245 -0.51 -13.14 -6.96
CA GLY A 245 0.63 -13.57 -6.16
C GLY A 245 1.67 -14.30 -7.00
N ASN A 246 2.71 -14.83 -6.35
CA ASN A 246 3.79 -15.56 -7.02
C ASN A 246 3.37 -16.90 -7.63
N ALA A 247 2.27 -17.48 -7.16
CA ALA A 247 1.66 -18.67 -7.75
C ALA A 247 0.93 -18.32 -9.06
N ASP A 248 0.38 -17.11 -9.15
CA ASP A 248 -0.39 -16.63 -10.32
C ASP A 248 0.51 -15.99 -11.40
N ASP A 249 1.50 -15.19 -10.98
CA ASP A 249 2.50 -14.55 -11.85
C ASP A 249 3.89 -14.61 -11.19
N LYS A 250 4.88 -15.17 -11.89
CA LYS A 250 6.25 -15.32 -11.38
C LYS A 250 7.07 -14.04 -11.50
N GLU A 251 6.63 -13.07 -12.30
CA GLU A 251 7.28 -11.77 -12.45
C GLU A 251 6.86 -10.84 -11.31
N TYR A 252 7.78 -9.97 -10.88
CA TYR A 252 7.49 -8.88 -9.96
C TYR A 252 8.00 -7.57 -10.56
N PRO A 253 7.17 -6.52 -10.70
CA PRO A 253 5.74 -6.47 -10.49
C PRO A 253 4.94 -7.48 -11.33
N GLY A 254 3.91 -8.08 -10.73
CA GLY A 254 2.96 -8.95 -11.44
C GLY A 254 1.87 -8.12 -12.12
N LEU A 255 1.49 -8.49 -13.35
CA LEU A 255 0.46 -7.76 -14.10
C LEU A 255 -0.95 -8.13 -13.67
N PRO A 256 -1.96 -7.25 -13.89
CA PRO A 256 -3.35 -7.60 -13.62
C PRO A 256 -3.77 -8.90 -14.31
N LEU A 257 -4.35 -9.81 -13.55
CA LEU A 257 -4.97 -11.04 -14.04
C LEU A 257 -6.22 -10.75 -14.88
N GLU A 258 -6.54 -11.64 -15.81
CA GLU A 258 -7.72 -11.51 -16.68
C GLU A 258 -8.95 -12.17 -16.06
N PHE A 259 -10.03 -11.40 -15.89
CA PHE A 259 -11.34 -11.88 -15.47
C PHE A 259 -12.43 -11.35 -16.41
N SER A 260 -13.48 -12.14 -16.62
CA SER A 260 -14.63 -11.73 -17.45
C SER A 260 -15.65 -10.89 -16.69
N SER A 261 -15.72 -11.07 -15.37
CA SER A 261 -16.64 -10.41 -14.46
C SER A 261 -16.24 -8.98 -14.21
N LYS A 262 -17.17 -8.05 -14.47
CA LYS A 262 -17.01 -6.62 -14.18
C LYS A 262 -17.00 -6.30 -12.68
N ASN A 263 -17.38 -7.26 -11.83
CA ASN A 263 -17.36 -7.09 -10.39
C ASN A 263 -15.93 -7.22 -9.81
N ILE A 264 -15.02 -7.82 -10.57
CA ILE A 264 -13.63 -8.01 -10.19
C ILE A 264 -12.78 -6.90 -10.82
N VAL A 265 -12.07 -6.16 -9.98
CA VAL A 265 -11.09 -5.15 -10.38
C VAL A 265 -9.72 -5.73 -10.14
N SER A 266 -9.15 -6.32 -11.18
CA SER A 266 -7.80 -6.87 -11.17
C SER A 266 -6.76 -5.77 -11.33
N LEU A 267 -5.71 -5.83 -10.52
CA LEU A 267 -4.64 -4.85 -10.41
C LEU A 267 -3.28 -5.54 -10.36
N SER A 268 -2.22 -4.76 -10.55
CA SER A 268 -0.86 -5.24 -10.45
C SER A 268 -0.47 -5.57 -9.01
N ASN A 269 0.49 -6.46 -8.87
CA ASN A 269 1.26 -6.63 -7.64
C ASN A 269 2.58 -5.85 -7.76
N PRO A 270 2.81 -4.76 -7.02
CA PRO A 270 1.92 -4.13 -6.04
C PRO A 270 0.96 -3.12 -6.68
N SER A 271 -0.05 -2.68 -5.92
CA SER A 271 -0.96 -1.58 -6.31
C SER A 271 -1.40 -0.74 -5.11
N ILE A 272 -1.78 0.52 -5.38
CA ILE A 272 -2.35 1.42 -4.37
C ILE A 272 -3.69 1.93 -4.88
N ILE A 273 -4.72 1.78 -4.06
CA ILE A 273 -6.08 2.26 -4.33
C ILE A 273 -6.51 3.14 -3.18
N GLU A 274 -7.18 4.24 -3.49
CA GLU A 274 -7.95 4.99 -2.51
C GLU A 274 -9.42 4.58 -2.61
N VAL A 275 -9.95 4.01 -1.53
CA VAL A 275 -11.36 3.65 -1.40
C VAL A 275 -11.98 4.45 -0.26
N ASN A 276 -13.01 5.24 -0.56
CA ASN A 276 -13.76 6.02 0.43
C ASN A 276 -12.87 6.85 1.39
N GLY A 277 -11.78 7.42 0.85
CA GLY A 277 -10.81 8.24 1.60
C GLY A 277 -9.71 7.46 2.31
N ILE A 278 -9.65 6.13 2.17
CA ILE A 278 -8.61 5.27 2.74
C ILE A 278 -7.70 4.76 1.63
N LYS A 279 -6.40 4.99 1.76
CA LYS A 279 -5.37 4.47 0.84
C LYS A 279 -4.95 3.08 1.28
N VAL A 280 -5.20 2.10 0.44
CA VAL A 280 -4.84 0.69 0.62
C VAL A 280 -3.71 0.36 -0.34
N LEU A 281 -2.54 0.02 0.19
CA LEU A 281 -1.48 -0.69 -0.55
C LEU A 281 -1.81 -2.17 -0.49
N ILE A 282 -1.93 -2.81 -1.65
CA ILE A 282 -2.06 -4.26 -1.78
C ILE A 282 -0.76 -4.77 -2.41
N ILE A 283 -0.10 -5.70 -1.76
CA ILE A 283 1.18 -6.25 -2.21
C ILE A 283 1.32 -7.71 -1.77
N HIS A 284 1.74 -8.59 -2.67
CA HIS A 284 2.10 -9.96 -2.33
C HIS A 284 3.61 -10.03 -2.11
N ASP A 285 4.05 -9.60 -0.91
CA ASP A 285 5.47 -9.46 -0.58
C ASP A 285 6.02 -10.73 0.08
N LYS A 286 7.22 -11.12 -0.34
CA LYS A 286 7.98 -12.24 0.19
C LYS A 286 8.68 -11.93 1.52
N ASN A 287 8.98 -10.66 1.83
CA ASN A 287 9.86 -10.33 2.96
C ASN A 287 9.54 -8.98 3.64
N ASP A 288 9.66 -8.98 4.98
CA ASP A 288 9.59 -7.84 5.93
C ASP A 288 8.94 -6.54 5.41
N VAL A 289 7.61 -6.54 5.40
CA VAL A 289 6.75 -5.39 5.07
C VAL A 289 7.03 -4.15 5.95
N MET A 290 7.58 -4.33 7.15
CA MET A 290 7.96 -3.21 8.01
C MET A 290 9.21 -2.51 7.48
N THR A 291 10.20 -3.30 7.06
CA THR A 291 11.40 -2.78 6.42
C THR A 291 11.08 -2.12 5.09
N MET A 292 10.19 -2.71 4.28
CA MET A 292 9.65 -2.07 3.07
C MET A 292 9.09 -0.67 3.35
N LEU A 293 8.25 -0.53 4.38
CA LEU A 293 7.67 0.76 4.76
C LEU A 293 8.73 1.74 5.28
N LYS A 294 9.69 1.28 6.09
CA LYS A 294 10.80 2.10 6.59
C LYS A 294 11.67 2.64 5.45
N LYS A 295 12.03 1.76 4.51
CA LYS A 295 12.83 2.08 3.32
C LYS A 295 12.07 2.91 2.29
N ARG A 296 10.72 2.90 2.33
CA ARG A 296 9.84 3.54 1.35
C ARG A 296 10.07 2.99 -0.07
N HIS A 297 10.32 1.68 -0.17
CA HIS A 297 10.53 0.98 -1.43
C HIS A 297 9.88 -0.41 -1.39
N LEU A 298 9.11 -0.75 -2.41
CA LEU A 298 8.28 -1.96 -2.50
C LEU A 298 9.07 -3.20 -2.98
N GLY A 299 10.34 -3.34 -2.63
CA GLY A 299 11.17 -4.48 -3.07
C GLY A 299 11.79 -4.33 -4.47
N LYS A 300 12.48 -5.37 -4.96
CA LYS A 300 13.26 -5.34 -6.22
C LYS A 300 12.47 -5.96 -7.37
N PRO A 301 12.40 -5.31 -8.54
CA PRO A 301 11.69 -5.90 -9.66
C PRO A 301 12.52 -7.02 -10.30
N THR A 302 11.85 -8.04 -10.87
CA THR A 302 12.45 -9.09 -11.68
C THR A 302 13.13 -8.51 -12.93
N ARG A 303 12.62 -7.39 -13.44
CA ARG A 303 13.15 -6.67 -14.61
C ARG A 303 13.18 -5.18 -14.39
N ILE A 304 14.16 -4.50 -14.99
CA ILE A 304 14.25 -3.04 -14.95
C ILE A 304 13.19 -2.42 -15.85
N PHE A 305 12.61 -1.32 -15.37
CA PHE A 305 11.67 -0.47 -16.10
C PHE A 305 12.38 0.81 -16.56
N SER A 306 11.75 1.61 -17.42
CA SER A 306 12.29 2.93 -17.78
C SER A 306 12.30 3.94 -16.61
N LYS A 307 11.54 3.65 -15.55
CA LYS A 307 11.41 4.46 -14.33
C LYS A 307 11.13 3.55 -13.13
N ASP A 308 11.45 4.00 -11.93
CA ASP A 308 11.19 3.22 -10.73
C ASP A 308 9.76 3.43 -10.23
N TYR A 309 8.90 2.47 -10.56
CA TYR A 309 7.53 2.42 -10.06
C TYR A 309 7.43 1.85 -8.65
N LEU A 310 8.49 1.32 -8.04
CA LEU A 310 8.43 0.65 -6.74
C LEU A 310 8.79 1.57 -5.57
N VAL A 311 9.21 2.80 -5.83
CA VAL A 311 9.26 3.84 -4.78
C VAL A 311 7.87 4.04 -4.17
N LEU A 312 7.80 4.07 -2.83
CA LEU A 312 6.59 4.32 -2.05
C LEU A 312 6.53 5.80 -1.66
N ASP A 313 6.23 6.65 -2.63
CA ASP A 313 6.01 8.09 -2.47
C ASP A 313 4.72 8.41 -1.69
N ILE A 314 3.66 7.64 -1.94
CA ILE A 314 2.38 7.74 -1.23
C ILE A 314 2.42 6.86 0.02
N VAL A 315 2.22 7.44 1.20
CA VAL A 315 2.08 6.66 2.44
C VAL A 315 0.69 6.03 2.48
N PRO A 316 0.57 4.69 2.53
CA PRO A 316 -0.72 4.03 2.64
C PRO A 316 -1.27 4.14 4.07
N ASP A 317 -2.59 4.05 4.20
CA ASP A 317 -3.24 3.95 5.51
C ASP A 317 -3.41 2.49 5.92
N ILE A 318 -3.54 1.57 4.96
CA ILE A 318 -3.60 0.12 5.16
C ILE A 318 -2.59 -0.54 4.21
N VAL A 319 -1.80 -1.48 4.72
CA VAL A 319 -0.96 -2.39 3.93
C VAL A 319 -1.55 -3.78 4.05
N HIS A 320 -2.11 -4.27 2.95
CA HIS A 320 -2.64 -5.63 2.84
C HIS A 320 -1.63 -6.49 2.09
N TYR A 321 -1.20 -7.59 2.72
CA TYR A 321 -0.20 -8.49 2.17
C TYR A 321 -0.48 -9.96 2.50
N GLY A 322 0.06 -10.85 1.66
CA GLY A 322 -0.05 -12.31 1.79
C GLY A 322 1.32 -12.99 1.97
N HIS A 323 1.47 -14.18 1.39
CA HIS A 323 2.68 -15.00 1.25
C HIS A 323 3.23 -15.66 2.53
N THR A 324 3.14 -15.00 3.70
CA THR A 324 3.66 -15.60 4.95
C THR A 324 2.77 -16.71 5.50
N HIS A 325 1.53 -16.84 5.01
CA HIS A 325 0.49 -17.80 5.43
C HIS A 325 0.07 -17.73 6.92
N GLU A 326 0.71 -16.86 7.69
CA GLU A 326 0.40 -16.60 9.10
C GLU A 326 -0.43 -15.33 9.26
N PRO A 327 -1.66 -15.42 9.79
CA PRO A 327 -2.48 -14.24 10.03
C PRO A 327 -1.80 -13.27 11.01
N PHE A 328 -1.69 -12.01 10.60
CA PHE A 328 -1.05 -10.99 11.40
C PHE A 328 -1.69 -9.63 11.17
N VAL A 329 -1.92 -8.91 12.27
CA VAL A 329 -2.39 -7.53 12.24
C VAL A 329 -1.52 -6.72 13.19
N THR A 330 -0.97 -5.60 12.69
CA THR A 330 -0.24 -4.65 13.52
C THR A 330 -0.46 -3.23 13.03
N ASN A 331 0.01 -2.26 13.82
CA ASN A 331 0.00 -0.86 13.43
C ASN A 331 1.39 -0.25 13.63
N HIS A 332 1.86 0.48 12.64
CA HIS A 332 3.06 1.31 12.76
C HIS A 332 2.74 2.72 12.30
N LYS A 333 2.80 3.68 13.23
CA LYS A 333 2.57 5.10 12.95
C LYS A 333 1.28 5.37 12.16
N ALA A 334 0.20 4.72 12.59
CA ALA A 334 -1.14 4.79 11.99
C ALA A 334 -1.29 4.14 10.61
N VAL A 335 -0.30 3.37 10.15
CA VAL A 335 -0.44 2.43 9.03
C VAL A 335 -0.83 1.07 9.59
N THR A 336 -2.00 0.54 9.21
CA THR A 336 -2.45 -0.78 9.63
C THR A 336 -1.92 -1.83 8.65
N PHE A 337 -1.17 -2.80 9.15
CA PHE A 337 -0.71 -3.96 8.39
C PHE A 337 -1.67 -5.12 8.60
N VAL A 338 -2.01 -5.80 7.52
CA VAL A 338 -3.00 -6.86 7.50
C VAL A 338 -2.51 -8.01 6.63
N ASN A 339 -2.46 -9.20 7.23
CA ASN A 339 -2.31 -10.47 6.56
C ASN A 339 -3.37 -11.43 7.11
N SER A 340 -4.15 -12.04 6.23
CA SER A 340 -5.24 -12.95 6.61
C SER A 340 -4.80 -14.41 6.78
N GLY A 341 -3.52 -14.71 6.58
CA GLY A 341 -3.00 -16.05 6.43
C GLY A 341 -3.47 -16.70 5.14
N SER A 342 -3.61 -18.03 5.15
CA SER A 342 -3.88 -18.82 3.96
C SER A 342 -5.01 -19.82 4.17
N LEU A 343 -5.77 -20.09 3.10
CA LEU A 343 -6.79 -21.13 3.07
C LEU A 343 -6.20 -22.54 3.25
N LEU A 344 -4.92 -22.74 2.95
CA LEU A 344 -4.21 -24.01 3.18
C LEU A 344 -3.81 -24.26 4.63
N SER A 345 -3.87 -23.23 5.48
CA SER A 345 -3.38 -23.31 6.86
C SER A 345 -4.29 -22.57 7.84
N SER A 346 -3.90 -21.38 8.30
CA SER A 346 -4.75 -20.54 9.14
C SER A 346 -5.36 -19.42 8.32
N PHE A 347 -6.65 -19.55 8.03
CA PHE A 347 -7.40 -18.53 7.30
C PHE A 347 -8.20 -17.66 8.28
N LYS A 348 -7.80 -16.39 8.40
CA LYS A 348 -8.45 -15.39 9.24
C LYS A 348 -8.67 -14.10 8.45
N PRO A 349 -9.77 -14.01 7.69
CA PRO A 349 -10.20 -12.78 7.05
C PRO A 349 -10.23 -11.63 8.05
N VAL A 350 -9.82 -10.45 7.59
CA VAL A 350 -9.75 -9.27 8.44
C VAL A 350 -10.74 -8.24 7.93
N VAL A 351 -11.63 -7.76 8.79
CA VAL A 351 -12.57 -6.69 8.48
C VAL A 351 -12.10 -5.40 9.13
N ILE A 352 -12.04 -4.32 8.36
CA ILE A 352 -11.70 -2.98 8.87
C ILE A 352 -12.84 -2.03 8.57
N ASN A 353 -13.35 -1.39 9.63
CA ASN A 353 -14.26 -0.26 9.50
C ASN A 353 -13.46 1.02 9.28
N PHE A 354 -13.72 1.73 8.19
CA PHE A 354 -12.93 2.90 7.78
C PHE A 354 -13.22 4.14 8.63
N GLU A 355 -14.38 4.24 9.27
CA GLU A 355 -14.77 5.40 10.09
C GLU A 355 -14.04 5.43 11.43
N ASN A 356 -13.93 4.28 12.09
CA ASN A 356 -13.34 4.16 13.42
C ASN A 356 -11.99 3.42 13.43
N ARG A 357 -11.59 2.83 12.31
CA ARG A 357 -10.35 2.03 12.16
C ARG A 357 -10.30 0.80 13.07
N ASN A 358 -11.45 0.33 13.55
CA ASN A 358 -11.54 -0.94 14.25
C ASN A 358 -11.21 -2.08 13.30
N VAL A 359 -10.42 -3.03 13.79
CA VAL A 359 -9.98 -4.21 13.05
C VAL A 359 -10.54 -5.44 13.75
N GLU A 360 -11.20 -6.30 12.98
CA GLU A 360 -11.76 -7.57 13.45
C GLU A 360 -11.15 -8.72 12.65
N GLN A 361 -10.58 -9.71 13.33
CA GLN A 361 -10.11 -10.95 12.70
C GLN A 361 -11.18 -12.03 12.86
N ILE A 362 -11.68 -12.53 11.74
CA ILE A 362 -12.74 -13.53 11.71
C ILE A 362 -12.11 -14.92 11.78
N ASN A 363 -12.54 -15.74 12.73
CA ASN A 363 -12.04 -17.10 12.86
C ASN A 363 -12.88 -18.04 12.00
N PHE A 364 -12.35 -18.44 10.85
CA PHE A 364 -12.89 -19.56 10.09
C PHE A 364 -12.14 -20.83 10.46
N LYS A 365 -12.88 -21.93 10.56
CA LYS A 365 -12.30 -23.27 10.56
C LYS A 365 -12.69 -23.89 9.24
N ALA A 366 -11.71 -24.15 8.38
CA ALA A 366 -11.90 -25.06 7.25
C ALA A 366 -12.36 -26.42 7.80
N GLU A 367 -13.37 -27.04 7.16
CA GLU A 367 -13.98 -28.29 7.62
C GLU A 367 -13.28 -29.53 7.09
#